data_AF-A0A062WME2-F1
#
_entry.id   AF-A0A062WME2-F1
#
_cell.length_a   1.000
_cell.length_b   1.000
_cell.length_c   1.000
_cell.angle_alpha   90.00
_cell.angle_beta   90.00
_cell.angle_gamma   90.00
#
_symmetry.space_group_name_H-M   'P 1'
#
loop_
_entity.id
_entity.type
_entity.pdbx_description
1 polymer ?
#
loop_
_entity_poly.entity_id
_entity_poly.type
_entity_poly.pdbx_seq_one_letter_code
_entity_poly.pdbx_strand_id
1 'polypeptide(L)'
;MLLSDYIDVVYGTARGNRARFLKENPDILPQELSRWLKAGLKIRPETGEIYKPVSRRVRVPSAIAAGAGVFLSDDLRERVTLLATTQNVTTDAMLNALVEREELCHKLSPAVAIGIAVPEQQIAGIVNRHFAALSEHSETLAWHRVLEGLVHELTESDLLSFHTGNIAESRRLNIPRTAYYWYGGFVAKRVAMMLGCFDVYLWNEMMRPDSDVVFVGDARNAVACYFICQQMCRQLKAVRLNWRKQQGAWGSRAEIDEAAHQYTQRVAEGIMENGIFIGGDEQNFYRLHRYAETHYSWAMR
;
A
#
# COMPACT_ATOMS: atom_id res chain seq x y z
N MET A 1 18.08 20.60 2.64
CA MET A 1 18.38 21.93 2.04
C MET A 1 17.26 22.30 1.08
N LEU A 2 17.00 23.58 0.77
CA LEU A 2 16.04 23.90 -0.31
C LEU A 2 16.65 23.55 -1.66
N LEU A 3 15.81 23.13 -2.61
CA LEU A 3 16.25 22.79 -3.96
C LEU A 3 16.85 24.00 -4.69
N SER A 4 16.33 25.21 -4.43
CA SER A 4 16.91 26.46 -4.93
C SER A 4 18.35 26.64 -4.48
N ASP A 5 18.57 26.49 -3.18
CA ASP A 5 19.85 26.75 -2.54
C ASP A 5 20.88 25.69 -2.96
N TYR A 6 20.43 24.45 -3.14
CA TYR A 6 21.27 23.38 -3.70
C TYR A 6 21.73 23.69 -5.14
N ILE A 7 20.82 24.15 -6.01
CA ILE A 7 21.19 24.49 -7.39
C ILE A 7 22.19 25.64 -7.40
N ASP A 8 22.01 26.63 -6.54
CA ASP A 8 22.91 27.77 -6.45
C ASP A 8 24.29 27.40 -5.86
N VAL A 9 24.34 26.45 -4.92
CA VAL A 9 25.61 25.93 -4.34
C VAL A 9 26.38 25.04 -5.31
N VAL A 10 25.71 24.17 -6.05
CA VAL A 10 26.36 23.17 -6.91
C VAL A 10 26.63 23.67 -8.32
N TYR A 11 25.72 24.47 -8.89
CA TYR A 11 25.82 24.97 -10.27
C TYR A 11 26.14 26.47 -10.36
N GLY A 12 26.31 27.12 -9.20
CA GLY A 12 26.59 28.55 -9.07
C GLY A 12 25.34 29.42 -9.22
N THR A 13 25.48 30.70 -8.90
CA THR A 13 24.40 31.72 -8.98
C THR A 13 24.29 32.39 -10.36
N ALA A 14 25.11 31.96 -11.32
CA ALA A 14 25.17 32.56 -12.64
C ALA A 14 23.93 32.22 -13.51
N ARG A 15 23.57 33.13 -14.42
CA ARG A 15 22.45 32.96 -15.35
C ARG A 15 22.67 31.71 -16.21
N GLY A 16 21.83 30.69 -16.02
CA GLY A 16 21.90 29.41 -16.74
C GLY A 16 22.13 28.18 -15.86
N ASN A 17 22.33 28.35 -14.55
CA ASN A 17 22.46 27.25 -13.58
C ASN A 17 21.32 26.22 -13.63
N ARG A 18 20.06 26.67 -13.75
CA ARG A 18 18.89 25.79 -13.89
C ARG A 18 18.89 24.98 -15.18
N ALA A 19 19.39 25.54 -16.28
CA ALA A 19 19.50 24.83 -17.56
C ALA A 19 20.59 23.74 -17.50
N ARG A 20 21.69 23.98 -16.75
CA ARG A 20 22.73 22.98 -16.49
C ARG A 20 22.19 21.84 -15.62
N PHE A 21 21.47 22.16 -14.56
CA PHE A 21 20.79 21.17 -13.73
C PHE A 21 19.83 20.29 -14.55
N LEU A 22 19.03 20.87 -15.44
CA LEU A 22 18.12 20.12 -16.34
C LEU A 22 18.87 19.29 -17.38
N LYS A 23 20.04 19.73 -17.85
CA LYS A 23 20.86 18.97 -18.80
C LYS A 23 21.39 17.67 -18.18
N GLU A 24 21.74 17.71 -16.91
CA GLU A 24 22.19 16.53 -16.15
C GLU A 24 21.03 15.66 -15.64
N ASN A 25 19.81 16.20 -15.61
CA ASN A 25 18.61 15.51 -15.16
C ASN A 25 17.52 15.57 -16.25
N PRO A 26 17.72 14.85 -17.38
CA PRO A 26 16.83 14.96 -18.55
C PRO A 26 15.40 14.48 -18.28
N ASP A 27 15.20 13.68 -17.24
CA ASP A 27 13.89 13.18 -16.80
C ASP A 27 13.05 14.24 -16.08
N ILE A 28 13.63 15.41 -15.77
CA ILE A 28 12.94 16.53 -15.13
C ILE A 28 12.56 17.54 -16.20
N LEU A 29 11.26 17.82 -16.34
CA LEU A 29 10.81 18.83 -17.30
C LEU A 29 11.09 20.26 -16.78
N PRO A 30 11.42 21.24 -17.65
CA PRO A 30 11.65 22.63 -17.23
C PRO A 30 10.47 23.25 -16.48
N GLN A 31 9.25 22.86 -16.85
CA GLN A 31 8.01 23.29 -16.20
C GLN A 31 7.84 22.66 -14.82
N GLU A 32 8.26 21.41 -14.63
CA GLU A 32 8.23 20.73 -13.33
C GLU A 32 9.19 21.40 -12.35
N LEU A 33 10.44 21.64 -12.77
CA LEU A 33 11.43 22.33 -11.95
C LEU A 33 10.96 23.72 -11.52
N SER A 34 10.35 24.48 -12.43
CA SER A 34 9.81 25.81 -12.11
C SER A 34 8.72 25.75 -11.05
N ARG A 35 7.84 24.73 -11.11
CA ARG A 35 6.81 24.49 -10.08
C ARG A 35 7.42 24.08 -8.74
N TRP A 36 8.49 23.28 -8.76
CA TRP A 36 9.15 22.79 -7.55
C TRP A 36 9.89 23.89 -6.80
N LEU A 37 10.57 24.77 -7.54
CA LEU A 37 11.22 25.96 -6.97
C LEU A 37 10.20 26.92 -6.37
N LYS A 38 9.07 27.14 -7.06
CA LYS A 38 7.97 27.96 -6.53
C LYS A 38 7.32 27.35 -5.28
N ALA A 39 7.27 26.02 -5.18
CA ALA A 39 6.72 25.30 -4.05
C ALA A 39 7.70 25.15 -2.86
N GLY A 40 8.94 25.63 -2.98
CA GLY A 40 9.93 25.58 -1.89
C GLY A 40 10.34 24.16 -1.48
N LEU A 41 10.43 23.24 -2.45
CA LEU A 41 10.75 21.84 -2.15
C LEU A 41 12.17 21.70 -1.58
N LYS A 42 12.34 20.72 -0.67
CA LYS A 42 13.62 20.41 -0.03
C LYS A 42 14.31 19.26 -0.76
N ILE A 43 15.63 19.29 -0.83
CA ILE A 43 16.47 18.19 -1.31
C ILE A 43 17.35 17.68 -0.16
N ARG A 44 17.56 16.36 -0.11
CA ARG A 44 18.61 15.72 0.69
C ARG A 44 19.86 15.56 -0.20
N PRO A 45 20.95 16.32 0.07
CA PRO A 45 22.13 16.31 -0.80
C PRO A 45 22.84 14.95 -0.88
N GLU A 46 22.77 14.16 0.19
CA GLU A 46 23.41 12.84 0.32
C GLU A 46 22.76 11.77 -0.56
N THR A 47 21.44 11.87 -0.78
CA THR A 47 20.66 10.87 -1.53
C THR A 47 20.13 11.39 -2.86
N GLY A 48 20.20 12.71 -3.09
CA GLY A 48 19.60 13.37 -4.26
C GLY A 48 18.07 13.43 -4.21
N GLU A 49 17.45 12.99 -3.12
CA GLU A 49 15.99 12.92 -3.00
C GLU A 49 15.40 14.31 -2.81
N ILE A 50 14.53 14.71 -3.75
CA ILE A 50 13.74 15.94 -3.64
C ILE A 50 12.43 15.57 -2.94
N TYR A 51 12.27 16.08 -1.71
CA TYR A 51 11.04 16.00 -0.93
C TYR A 51 9.94 16.79 -1.64
N LYS A 52 9.15 16.07 -2.43
CA LYS A 52 7.78 16.39 -2.82
C LYS A 52 6.87 15.32 -2.21
N PRO A 53 5.58 15.56 -1.97
CA PRO A 53 4.60 14.50 -1.66
C PRO A 53 4.41 13.44 -2.78
N VAL A 54 5.38 13.30 -3.69
CA VAL A 54 5.46 12.29 -4.74
C VAL A 54 6.94 11.95 -4.88
N SER A 55 7.35 10.84 -4.27
CA SER A 55 8.72 10.34 -4.26
C SER A 55 9.13 9.91 -5.68
N ARG A 56 10.15 10.52 -6.29
CA ARG A 56 10.82 9.98 -7.48
C ARG A 56 12.21 9.47 -7.08
N ARG A 57 12.55 8.24 -7.50
CA ARG A 57 13.87 7.61 -7.23
C ARG A 57 14.92 8.11 -8.21
N VAL A 58 16.15 8.29 -7.73
CA VAL A 58 17.35 8.60 -8.53
C VAL A 58 18.27 7.37 -8.56
N ARG A 59 19.05 7.19 -9.63
CA ARG A 59 19.98 6.06 -9.79
C ARG A 59 21.18 6.18 -8.86
N VAL A 60 21.39 5.17 -8.01
CA VAL A 60 22.59 5.00 -7.17
C VAL A 60 23.60 4.07 -7.88
N PRO A 61 24.88 4.45 -8.02
CA PRO A 61 25.89 3.60 -8.64
C PRO A 61 26.14 2.30 -7.86
N SER A 62 26.33 1.21 -8.60
CA SER A 62 26.36 -0.19 -8.14
C SER A 62 27.48 -0.55 -7.14
N ALA A 63 28.48 0.30 -6.96
CA ALA A 63 29.61 0.03 -6.05
C ALA A 63 29.24 0.14 -4.56
N ILE A 64 28.17 0.86 -4.20
CA ILE A 64 27.74 1.03 -2.80
C ILE A 64 26.72 -0.04 -2.38
N ALA A 65 25.92 -0.55 -3.32
CA ALA A 65 24.88 -1.55 -3.05
C ALA A 65 25.46 -2.94 -2.70
N ALA A 66 26.68 -3.26 -3.13
CA ALA A 66 27.31 -4.55 -2.86
C ALA A 66 27.86 -4.70 -1.42
N GLY A 67 27.89 -3.61 -0.63
CA GLY A 67 28.42 -3.62 0.74
C GLY A 67 27.38 -3.75 1.86
N ALA A 68 26.08 -3.66 1.55
CA ALA A 68 25.01 -3.71 2.55
C ALA A 68 24.26 -5.04 2.46
N GLY A 69 24.81 -6.05 3.15
CA GLY A 69 24.17 -7.35 3.32
C GLY A 69 22.77 -7.23 3.94
N VAL A 70 21.94 -8.22 3.65
CA VAL A 70 20.55 -8.39 4.10
C VAL A 70 20.42 -8.15 5.61
N PHE A 71 19.77 -7.05 6.01
CA PHE A 71 19.47 -6.80 7.42
C PHE A 71 18.15 -7.48 7.79
N LEU A 72 18.23 -8.48 8.68
CA LEU A 72 17.09 -8.89 9.49
C LEU A 72 16.62 -7.70 10.33
N SER A 73 15.30 -7.52 10.46
CA SER A 73 14.74 -6.53 11.38
C SER A 73 15.23 -6.76 12.80
N ASP A 74 15.31 -5.70 13.60
CA ASP A 74 15.89 -5.77 14.94
C ASP A 74 15.11 -6.74 15.85
N ASP A 75 13.78 -6.82 15.72
CA ASP A 75 12.92 -7.82 16.39
C ASP A 75 13.32 -9.26 16.05
N LEU A 76 13.55 -9.55 14.77
CA LEU A 76 13.91 -10.90 14.33
C LEU A 76 15.31 -11.27 14.85
N ARG A 77 16.23 -10.30 14.89
CA ARG A 77 17.58 -10.50 15.42
C ARG A 77 17.56 -10.82 16.90
N GLU A 78 16.74 -10.12 17.68
CA GLU A 78 16.56 -10.40 19.11
C GLU A 78 15.99 -11.81 19.34
N ARG A 79 14.97 -12.21 18.57
CA ARG A 79 14.35 -13.53 18.68
C ARG A 79 15.29 -14.67 18.28
N VAL A 80 16.04 -14.53 17.19
CA VAL A 80 17.04 -15.55 16.78
C VAL A 80 18.16 -15.65 17.81
N THR A 81 18.57 -14.53 18.40
CA THR A 81 19.59 -14.50 19.46
C THR A 81 19.09 -15.17 20.75
N LEU A 82 17.84 -14.93 21.12
CA LEU A 82 17.18 -15.60 22.26
C LEU A 82 17.08 -17.12 22.03
N LEU A 83 16.73 -17.56 20.82
CA LEU A 83 16.67 -18.98 20.48
C LEU A 83 18.06 -19.62 20.45
N ALA A 84 19.05 -18.92 19.90
CA ALA A 84 20.44 -19.36 19.85
C ALA A 84 21.03 -19.55 21.25
N THR A 85 20.79 -18.59 22.15
CA THR A 85 21.19 -18.69 23.57
C THR A 85 20.46 -19.80 24.31
N THR A 86 19.15 -19.98 24.07
CA THR A 86 18.37 -21.06 24.69
C THR A 86 18.84 -22.44 24.25
N GLN A 87 19.28 -22.58 23.00
CA GLN A 87 19.74 -23.85 22.42
C GLN A 87 21.27 -24.02 22.44
N ASN A 88 21.98 -23.07 23.06
CA ASN A 88 23.43 -23.08 23.23
C ASN A 88 24.21 -23.22 21.90
N VAL A 89 23.73 -22.56 20.85
CA VAL A 89 24.35 -22.51 19.52
C VAL A 89 24.60 -21.06 19.12
N THR A 90 25.46 -20.84 18.11
CA THR A 90 25.70 -19.49 17.59
C THR A 90 24.48 -18.98 16.82
N THR A 91 24.29 -17.66 16.79
CA THR A 91 23.18 -17.00 16.07
C THR A 91 23.17 -17.39 14.59
N ASP A 92 24.34 -17.47 13.95
CA ASP A 92 24.48 -17.86 12.55
C ASP A 92 24.15 -19.35 12.33
N ALA A 93 24.57 -20.23 13.23
CA ALA A 93 24.23 -21.66 13.15
C ALA A 93 22.73 -21.89 13.36
N MET A 94 22.10 -21.13 14.27
CA MET A 94 20.65 -21.15 14.48
C MET A 94 19.91 -20.66 13.24
N LEU A 95 20.36 -19.56 12.64
CA LEU A 95 19.75 -19.02 11.42
C LEU A 95 19.84 -20.02 10.26
N ASN A 96 21.02 -20.61 10.04
CA ASN A 96 21.21 -21.61 8.98
C ASN A 96 20.37 -22.86 9.23
N ALA A 97 20.29 -23.35 10.47
CA ALA A 97 19.48 -24.51 10.81
C ALA A 97 17.97 -24.26 10.62
N LEU A 98 17.50 -23.05 10.90
CA LEU A 98 16.11 -22.65 10.65
C LEU A 98 15.81 -22.58 9.15
N VAL A 99 16.73 -22.04 8.35
CA VAL A 99 16.62 -22.01 6.88
C VAL A 99 16.63 -23.42 6.30
N GLU A 100 17.57 -24.28 6.70
CA GLU A 100 17.66 -25.67 6.23
C GLU A 100 16.43 -26.49 6.61
N ARG A 101 15.90 -26.31 7.82
CA ARG A 101 14.66 -26.96 8.27
C ARG A 101 13.48 -26.53 7.42
N GLU A 102 13.39 -25.25 7.08
CA GLU A 102 12.29 -24.71 6.27
C GLU A 102 12.38 -25.19 4.81
N GLU A 103 13.59 -25.27 4.25
CA GLU A 103 13.82 -25.87 2.93
C GLU A 103 13.46 -27.36 2.90
N LEU A 104 13.71 -28.09 3.99
CA LEU A 104 13.30 -29.49 4.15
C LEU A 104 11.77 -29.65 4.25
N CYS A 105 11.09 -28.77 4.99
CA CYS A 105 9.63 -28.71 5.02
C CYS A 105 9.04 -28.41 3.63
N HIS A 106 9.71 -27.56 2.84
CA HIS A 106 9.34 -27.28 1.45
C HIS A 106 9.52 -28.50 0.53
N LYS A 107 10.63 -29.24 0.66
CA LYS A 107 10.92 -30.47 -0.12
C LYS A 107 9.98 -31.63 0.21
N LEU A 108 9.49 -31.71 1.46
CA LEU A 108 8.61 -32.78 1.93
C LEU A 108 7.12 -32.46 1.76
N SER A 109 6.77 -31.22 1.42
CA SER A 109 5.40 -30.85 1.09
C SER A 109 5.03 -31.41 -0.28
N PRO A 110 3.94 -32.21 -0.41
CA PRO A 110 3.57 -32.78 -1.70
C PRO A 110 3.22 -31.67 -2.70
N ALA A 111 3.80 -31.77 -3.89
CA ALA A 111 3.48 -30.92 -5.04
C ALA A 111 2.01 -31.13 -5.45
N VAL A 112 1.08 -30.41 -4.83
CA VAL A 112 -0.31 -30.36 -5.27
C VAL A 112 -0.44 -29.23 -6.28
N ALA A 113 -0.18 -29.58 -7.54
CA ALA A 113 -0.75 -28.91 -8.70
C ALA A 113 -2.24 -29.23 -8.80
N ILE A 114 -3.05 -28.64 -7.93
CA ILE A 114 -4.50 -28.48 -8.07
C ILE A 114 -4.82 -27.11 -7.47
N GLY A 115 -5.43 -26.22 -8.26
CA GLY A 115 -5.79 -24.89 -7.79
C GLY A 115 -6.54 -25.00 -6.45
N ILE A 116 -5.94 -24.46 -5.39
CA ILE A 116 -6.62 -24.34 -4.10
C ILE A 116 -7.86 -23.50 -4.37
N ALA A 117 -9.03 -24.13 -4.37
CA ALA A 117 -10.29 -23.42 -4.49
C ALA A 117 -10.36 -22.45 -3.31
N VAL A 118 -10.21 -21.15 -3.58
CA VAL A 118 -10.30 -20.13 -2.54
C VAL A 118 -11.73 -20.15 -2.00
N PRO A 119 -11.95 -20.29 -0.68
CA PRO A 119 -13.29 -20.34 -0.09
C PRO A 119 -13.92 -18.93 -0.05
N GLU A 120 -14.17 -18.35 -1.22
CA GLU A 120 -14.65 -16.97 -1.38
C GLU A 120 -15.93 -16.70 -0.59
N GLN A 121 -16.87 -17.66 -0.56
CA GLN A 121 -18.13 -17.53 0.16
C GLN A 121 -17.93 -17.46 1.68
N GLN A 122 -16.95 -18.20 2.21
CA GLN A 122 -16.62 -18.17 3.63
C GLN A 122 -15.99 -16.83 4.01
N ILE A 123 -15.02 -16.35 3.21
CA ILE A 123 -14.39 -15.04 3.39
C ILE A 123 -15.46 -13.93 3.33
N ALA A 124 -16.32 -13.95 2.30
CA ALA A 124 -17.41 -12.99 2.16
C ALA A 124 -18.38 -13.03 3.35
N GLY A 125 -18.71 -14.24 3.84
CA GLY A 125 -19.59 -14.43 4.98
C GLY A 125 -19.04 -13.82 6.27
N ILE A 126 -17.75 -14.05 6.56
CA ILE A 126 -17.05 -13.48 7.73
C ILE A 126 -17.00 -11.96 7.61
N VAL A 127 -16.53 -11.43 6.47
CA VAL A 127 -16.46 -9.99 6.22
C VAL A 127 -17.84 -9.33 6.40
N ASN A 128 -18.89 -9.87 5.79
CA ASN A 128 -20.24 -9.31 5.93
C ASN A 128 -20.74 -9.31 7.37
N ARG A 129 -20.45 -10.37 8.14
CA ARG A 129 -20.88 -10.49 9.54
C ARG A 129 -20.23 -9.43 10.42
N HIS A 130 -18.92 -9.21 10.26
CA HIS A 130 -18.17 -8.18 10.98
C HIS A 130 -18.66 -6.77 10.63
N PHE A 131 -18.82 -6.47 9.35
CA PHE A 131 -19.31 -5.17 8.89
C PHE A 131 -20.80 -4.91 9.18
N ALA A 132 -21.59 -5.95 9.49
CA ALA A 132 -22.99 -5.79 9.91
C ALA A 132 -23.14 -5.14 11.29
N ALA A 133 -22.09 -5.16 12.12
CA ALA A 133 -22.06 -4.46 13.41
C ALA A 133 -21.91 -2.92 13.25
N LEU A 134 -21.58 -2.45 12.04
CA LEU A 134 -21.37 -1.03 11.76
C LEU A 134 -22.62 -0.37 11.18
N SER A 135 -22.80 0.88 11.54
CA SER A 135 -23.83 1.78 11.02
C SER A 135 -23.21 3.08 10.51
N GLU A 136 -24.00 3.90 9.83
CA GLU A 136 -23.59 5.24 9.38
C GLU A 136 -23.27 6.24 10.52
N HIS A 137 -23.54 5.85 11.78
CA HIS A 137 -23.22 6.62 12.99
C HIS A 137 -22.05 6.04 13.79
N SER A 138 -21.46 4.93 13.32
CA SER A 138 -20.37 4.26 14.04
C SER A 138 -19.12 5.13 14.09
N GLU A 139 -18.63 5.36 15.31
CA GLU A 139 -17.37 6.06 15.57
C GLU A 139 -16.16 5.23 15.14
N THR A 140 -15.03 5.90 14.88
CA THR A 140 -13.77 5.30 14.42
C THR A 140 -13.32 4.10 15.28
N LEU A 141 -13.51 4.16 16.60
CA LEU A 141 -13.15 3.05 17.49
C LEU A 141 -13.94 1.76 17.21
N ALA A 142 -15.21 1.88 16.82
CA ALA A 142 -16.02 0.72 16.44
C ALA A 142 -15.49 0.08 15.15
N TRP A 143 -15.04 0.90 14.19
CA TRP A 143 -14.40 0.42 12.98
C TRP A 143 -13.07 -0.29 13.25
N HIS A 144 -12.24 0.27 14.13
CA HIS A 144 -10.99 -0.38 14.54
C HIS A 144 -11.24 -1.76 15.13
N ARG A 145 -12.17 -1.89 16.09
CA ARG A 145 -12.54 -3.19 16.68
C ARG A 145 -13.05 -4.18 15.66
N VAL A 146 -13.86 -3.73 14.69
CA VAL A 146 -14.37 -4.58 13.61
C VAL A 146 -13.25 -5.05 12.70
N LEU A 147 -12.31 -4.17 12.33
CA LEU A 147 -11.18 -4.55 11.48
C LEU A 147 -10.19 -5.47 12.21
N GLU A 148 -9.91 -5.22 13.49
CA GLU A 148 -9.09 -6.08 14.34
C GLU A 148 -9.71 -7.46 14.48
N GLY A 149 -10.99 -7.54 14.87
CA GLY A 149 -11.71 -8.80 15.02
C GLY A 149 -11.84 -9.56 13.70
N LEU A 150 -12.05 -8.86 12.59
CA LEU A 150 -12.11 -9.44 11.26
C LEU A 150 -10.77 -10.07 10.85
N VAL A 151 -9.68 -9.33 10.98
CA VAL A 151 -8.34 -9.83 10.62
C VAL A 151 -7.99 -11.01 11.52
N HIS A 152 -8.28 -10.91 12.82
CA HIS A 152 -8.06 -12.01 13.76
C HIS A 152 -8.83 -13.27 13.38
N GLU A 153 -10.14 -13.19 13.11
CA GLU A 153 -10.95 -14.36 12.72
C GLU A 153 -10.49 -14.96 11.37
N LEU A 154 -10.14 -14.11 10.40
CA LEU A 154 -9.63 -14.59 9.11
C LEU A 154 -8.26 -15.29 9.27
N THR A 155 -7.41 -14.82 10.16
CA THR A 155 -6.15 -15.48 10.49
C THR A 155 -6.37 -16.80 11.24
N GLU A 156 -7.23 -16.83 12.27
CA GLU A 156 -7.53 -18.05 13.04
C GLU A 156 -8.21 -19.13 12.18
N SER A 157 -9.00 -18.72 11.19
CA SER A 157 -9.69 -19.63 10.27
C SER A 157 -8.81 -20.14 9.13
N ASP A 158 -7.50 -19.84 9.12
CA ASP A 158 -6.57 -20.13 8.01
C ASP A 158 -7.04 -19.54 6.66
N LEU A 159 -7.73 -18.39 6.69
CA LEU A 159 -8.25 -17.71 5.50
C LEU A 159 -7.36 -16.56 5.02
N LEU A 160 -6.21 -16.34 5.67
CA LEU A 160 -5.16 -15.44 5.24
C LEU A 160 -3.85 -16.20 5.16
N SER A 161 -3.12 -15.95 4.08
CA SER A 161 -1.81 -16.53 3.85
C SER A 161 -0.73 -15.52 4.21
N PHE A 162 0.25 -15.98 4.98
CA PHE A 162 1.53 -15.28 5.17
C PHE A 162 2.57 -15.69 4.11
N HIS A 163 2.25 -16.72 3.30
CA HIS A 163 3.14 -17.31 2.31
C HIS A 163 2.76 -16.84 0.92
N THR A 164 3.76 -16.45 0.16
CA THR A 164 3.52 -15.62 -1.02
C THR A 164 3.75 -16.43 -2.31
N GLY A 165 3.79 -17.77 -2.25
CA GLY A 165 4.30 -18.63 -3.33
C GLY A 165 3.71 -18.37 -4.73
N ASN A 166 2.39 -18.20 -4.84
CA ASN A 166 1.70 -17.93 -6.10
C ASN A 166 0.99 -16.56 -6.08
N ILE A 167 1.24 -15.76 -7.12
CA ILE A 167 0.55 -14.48 -7.32
C ILE A 167 -0.81 -14.76 -7.96
N ALA A 168 -1.85 -14.23 -7.34
CA ALA A 168 -3.22 -14.24 -7.82
C ALA A 168 -3.78 -12.82 -7.84
N GLU A 169 -4.82 -12.64 -8.63
CA GLU A 169 -5.53 -11.38 -8.79
C GLU A 169 -6.94 -11.50 -8.22
N SER A 170 -7.40 -10.46 -7.55
CA SER A 170 -8.80 -10.35 -7.15
C SER A 170 -9.69 -10.09 -8.37
N ARG A 171 -11.00 -10.26 -8.16
CA ARG A 171 -11.99 -9.66 -9.06
C ARG A 171 -11.81 -8.14 -9.12
N ARG A 172 -12.25 -7.54 -10.22
CA ARG A 172 -12.26 -6.09 -10.38
C ARG A 172 -13.32 -5.47 -9.46
N LEU A 173 -12.88 -4.58 -8.59
CA LEU A 173 -13.75 -3.79 -7.74
C LEU A 173 -14.01 -2.46 -8.42
N ASN A 174 -15.25 -2.23 -8.86
CA ASN A 174 -15.63 -0.94 -9.40
C ASN A 174 -15.79 0.08 -8.27
N ILE A 175 -15.02 1.15 -8.32
CA ILE A 175 -15.11 2.28 -7.39
C ILE A 175 -15.34 3.54 -8.24
N PRO A 176 -16.48 4.24 -8.11
CA PRO A 176 -16.72 5.45 -8.89
C PRO A 176 -15.56 6.45 -8.77
N ARG A 177 -15.11 7.02 -9.89
CA ARG A 177 -13.94 7.90 -9.97
C ARG A 177 -13.88 8.95 -8.86
N THR A 178 -15.00 9.64 -8.62
CA THR A 178 -15.10 10.63 -7.55
C THR A 178 -14.86 10.01 -6.17
N ALA A 179 -15.44 8.85 -5.89
CA ALA A 179 -15.21 8.16 -4.62
C ALA A 179 -13.75 7.69 -4.49
N TYR A 180 -13.15 7.20 -5.57
CA TYR A 180 -11.76 6.76 -5.60
C TYR A 180 -10.79 7.87 -5.18
N TYR A 181 -10.89 9.06 -5.80
CA TYR A 181 -9.98 10.18 -5.47
C TYR A 181 -10.19 10.76 -4.07
N TRP A 182 -11.41 10.69 -3.53
CA TRP A 182 -11.71 11.24 -2.21
C TRP A 182 -11.35 10.29 -1.07
N TYR A 183 -11.57 8.98 -1.21
CA TYR A 183 -11.27 8.03 -0.14
C TYR A 183 -10.98 6.61 -0.64
N GLY A 184 -11.58 6.19 -1.76
CA GLY A 184 -11.52 4.80 -2.22
C GLY A 184 -10.12 4.30 -2.56
N GLY A 185 -9.28 5.15 -3.18
CA GLY A 185 -7.89 4.79 -3.47
C GLY A 185 -7.04 4.67 -2.22
N PHE A 186 -7.26 5.56 -1.24
CA PHE A 186 -6.58 5.47 0.05
C PHE A 186 -7.01 4.22 0.83
N VAL A 187 -8.31 3.90 0.87
CA VAL A 187 -8.83 2.68 1.49
C VAL A 187 -8.28 1.43 0.81
N ALA A 188 -8.31 1.38 -0.52
CA ALA A 188 -7.77 0.24 -1.28
C ALA A 188 -6.29 0.01 -0.95
N LYS A 189 -5.48 1.07 -1.02
CA LYS A 189 -4.05 1.00 -0.67
C LYS A 189 -3.82 0.50 0.75
N ARG A 190 -4.55 1.03 1.72
CA ARG A 190 -4.39 0.66 3.13
C ARG A 190 -4.84 -0.77 3.39
N VAL A 191 -5.96 -1.22 2.81
CA VAL A 191 -6.42 -2.61 2.88
C VAL A 191 -5.41 -3.57 2.23
N ALA A 192 -4.85 -3.20 1.07
CA ALA A 192 -3.80 -3.97 0.42
C ALA A 192 -2.57 -4.11 1.32
N MET A 193 -2.11 -3.00 1.91
CA MET A 193 -1.03 -2.99 2.90
C MET A 193 -1.34 -3.86 4.11
N MET A 194 -2.55 -3.76 4.67
CA MET A 194 -3.00 -4.52 5.84
C MET A 194 -2.90 -6.04 5.61
N LEU A 195 -3.09 -6.52 4.39
CA LEU A 195 -3.15 -7.95 4.06
C LEU A 195 -1.97 -8.44 3.19
N GLY A 196 -0.91 -7.64 3.04
CA GLY A 196 0.27 -8.01 2.26
C GLY A 196 0.00 -8.15 0.75
N CYS A 197 -0.99 -7.43 0.21
CA CYS A 197 -1.30 -7.34 -1.20
C CYS A 197 -0.83 -6.01 -1.81
N PHE A 198 -0.92 -5.91 -3.13
CA PHE A 198 -0.66 -4.72 -3.91
C PHE A 198 -1.95 -4.28 -4.62
N ASP A 199 -2.35 -3.02 -4.49
CA ASP A 199 -3.50 -2.47 -5.21
C ASP A 199 -3.08 -1.89 -6.57
N VAL A 200 -3.86 -2.17 -7.60
CA VAL A 200 -3.68 -1.65 -8.95
C VAL A 200 -4.94 -0.92 -9.37
N TYR A 201 -4.79 0.38 -9.64
CA TYR A 201 -5.86 1.22 -10.15
C TYR A 201 -5.93 1.15 -11.67
N LEU A 202 -6.94 0.48 -12.20
CA LEU A 202 -7.12 0.16 -13.61
C LEU A 202 -7.85 1.28 -14.36
N TRP A 203 -7.27 2.47 -14.37
CA TRP A 203 -7.83 3.58 -15.13
C TRP A 203 -7.02 3.88 -16.38
N ASN A 204 -7.73 3.97 -17.50
CA ASN A 204 -7.16 4.36 -18.77
C ASN A 204 -8.14 5.30 -19.48
N GLU A 205 -7.79 6.59 -19.55
CA GLU A 205 -8.59 7.66 -20.19
C GLU A 205 -9.02 7.32 -21.61
N MET A 206 -8.24 6.49 -22.32
CA MET A 206 -8.48 6.18 -23.73
C MET A 206 -9.38 4.96 -23.95
N MET A 207 -9.48 4.04 -23.00
CA MET A 207 -10.06 2.70 -23.25
C MET A 207 -11.28 2.36 -22.40
N ARG A 208 -11.39 2.86 -21.15
CA ARG A 208 -12.54 2.57 -20.28
C ARG A 208 -12.86 3.74 -19.35
N PRO A 209 -14.14 4.14 -19.24
CA PRO A 209 -14.56 5.19 -18.30
C PRO A 209 -14.60 4.70 -16.85
N ASP A 210 -14.58 3.39 -16.64
CA ASP A 210 -14.71 2.78 -15.33
C ASP A 210 -13.40 2.80 -14.54
N SER A 211 -13.51 3.24 -13.29
CA SER A 211 -12.45 3.25 -12.30
C SER A 211 -12.49 1.94 -11.52
N ASP A 212 -11.73 0.94 -11.97
CA ASP A 212 -11.64 -0.36 -11.30
C ASP A 212 -10.37 -0.46 -10.45
N VAL A 213 -10.45 -1.21 -9.36
CA VAL A 213 -9.29 -1.60 -8.54
C VAL A 213 -9.14 -3.11 -8.56
N VAL A 214 -7.91 -3.59 -8.71
CA VAL A 214 -7.55 -5.02 -8.59
C VAL A 214 -6.50 -5.17 -7.51
N PHE A 215 -6.64 -6.19 -6.66
CA PHE A 215 -5.65 -6.55 -5.67
C PHE A 215 -4.82 -7.73 -6.18
N VAL A 216 -3.51 -7.60 -6.09
CA VAL A 216 -2.52 -8.59 -6.54
C VAL A 216 -1.78 -9.10 -5.30
N GLY A 217 -1.78 -10.41 -5.06
CA GLY A 217 -1.20 -10.99 -3.85
C GLY A 217 -1.42 -12.49 -3.78
N ASP A 218 -1.33 -13.06 -2.57
CA ASP A 218 -1.82 -14.42 -2.35
C ASP A 218 -3.32 -14.50 -2.67
N ALA A 219 -3.78 -15.63 -3.20
CA ALA A 219 -5.16 -15.82 -3.63
C ALA A 219 -6.17 -15.56 -2.51
N ARG A 220 -5.90 -16.02 -1.28
CA ARG A 220 -6.79 -15.81 -0.13
C ARG A 220 -6.82 -14.34 0.28
N ASN A 221 -5.65 -13.69 0.30
CA ASN A 221 -5.49 -12.29 0.71
C ASN A 221 -6.09 -11.33 -0.33
N ALA A 222 -5.91 -11.60 -1.62
CA ALA A 222 -6.48 -10.79 -2.70
C ALA A 222 -8.01 -10.81 -2.66
N VAL A 223 -8.60 -11.98 -2.40
CA VAL A 223 -10.06 -12.13 -2.21
C VAL A 223 -10.54 -11.42 -0.93
N ALA A 224 -9.80 -11.52 0.18
CA ALA A 224 -10.11 -10.79 1.39
C ALA A 224 -10.05 -9.26 1.18
N CYS A 225 -9.01 -8.76 0.50
CA CYS A 225 -8.87 -7.34 0.14
C CYS A 225 -10.08 -6.84 -0.64
N TYR A 226 -10.53 -7.62 -1.63
CA TYR A 226 -11.70 -7.28 -2.44
C TYR A 226 -12.95 -7.10 -1.58
N PHE A 227 -13.30 -8.07 -0.74
CA PHE A 227 -14.52 -8.00 0.06
C PHE A 227 -14.44 -6.91 1.15
N ILE A 228 -13.29 -6.75 1.80
CA ILE A 228 -13.09 -5.70 2.80
C ILE A 228 -13.24 -4.34 2.14
N CYS A 229 -12.49 -4.06 1.07
CA CYS A 229 -12.55 -2.77 0.39
C CYS A 229 -13.96 -2.49 -0.16
N GLN A 230 -14.66 -3.50 -0.67
CA GLN A 230 -16.05 -3.38 -1.12
C GLN A 230 -16.98 -2.94 0.02
N GLN A 231 -16.93 -3.61 1.18
CA GLN A 231 -17.78 -3.27 2.32
C GLN A 231 -17.42 -1.89 2.89
N MET A 232 -16.14 -1.56 2.97
CA MET A 232 -15.68 -0.25 3.41
C MET A 232 -16.21 0.87 2.51
N CYS A 233 -16.05 0.76 1.19
CA CYS A 233 -16.55 1.76 0.27
C CYS A 233 -18.09 1.88 0.32
N ARG A 234 -18.80 0.76 0.52
CA ARG A 234 -20.26 0.76 0.69
C ARG A 234 -20.68 1.54 1.94
N GLN A 235 -20.05 1.26 3.07
CA GLN A 235 -20.39 1.89 4.35
C GLN A 235 -19.95 3.36 4.40
N LEU A 236 -18.77 3.71 3.88
CA LEU A 236 -18.33 5.11 3.74
C LEU A 236 -19.25 5.93 2.83
N LYS A 237 -19.78 5.31 1.77
CA LYS A 237 -20.83 5.95 0.94
C LYS A 237 -22.09 6.23 1.76
N ALA A 238 -22.50 5.32 2.66
CA ALA A 238 -23.64 5.52 3.54
C ALA A 238 -23.39 6.65 4.55
N VAL A 239 -22.21 6.67 5.19
CA VAL A 239 -21.74 7.76 6.08
C VAL A 239 -21.81 9.11 5.38
N ARG A 240 -21.28 9.21 4.15
CA ARG A 240 -21.34 10.44 3.34
C ARG A 240 -22.76 10.92 3.11
N LEU A 241 -23.65 10.00 2.70
CA LEU A 241 -25.04 10.33 2.38
C LEU A 241 -25.81 10.73 3.64
N ASN A 242 -25.53 10.09 4.78
CA ASN A 242 -26.13 10.45 6.06
C ASN A 242 -25.68 11.84 6.51
N TRP A 243 -24.37 12.10 6.50
CA TRP A 243 -23.83 13.41 6.86
C TRP A 243 -24.44 14.52 6.00
N ARG A 244 -24.51 14.31 4.67
CA ARG A 244 -25.15 15.26 3.75
C ARG A 244 -26.62 15.53 4.10
N LYS A 245 -27.38 14.51 4.50
CA LYS A 245 -28.79 14.68 4.92
C LYS A 245 -28.90 15.52 6.20
N GLN A 246 -27.98 15.35 7.15
CA GLN A 246 -27.99 16.06 8.43
C GLN A 246 -27.63 17.54 8.32
N GLN A 247 -26.85 17.92 7.30
CA GLN A 247 -26.37 19.30 7.16
C GLN A 247 -27.46 20.33 6.81
N GLY A 248 -28.57 19.94 6.19
CA GLY A 248 -29.55 20.91 5.67
C GLY A 248 -29.00 21.76 4.51
N ALA A 249 -29.64 22.90 4.24
CA ALA A 249 -29.30 23.78 3.11
C ALA A 249 -28.57 25.05 3.59
N TRP A 250 -27.24 25.00 3.68
CA TRP A 250 -26.40 26.14 4.07
C TRP A 250 -25.50 26.68 2.93
N GLY A 251 -25.56 26.08 1.74
CA GLY A 251 -24.75 26.47 0.59
C GLY A 251 -25.27 25.87 -0.72
N SER A 252 -24.51 26.06 -1.79
CA SER A 252 -24.81 25.42 -3.07
C SER A 252 -24.68 23.90 -2.98
N ARG A 253 -25.33 23.19 -3.90
CA ARG A 253 -25.26 21.73 -3.96
C ARG A 253 -23.81 21.22 -4.07
N ALA A 254 -22.96 21.93 -4.82
CA ALA A 254 -21.56 21.57 -5.03
C ALA A 254 -20.74 21.71 -3.73
N GLU A 255 -20.92 22.81 -3.00
CA GLU A 255 -20.22 23.05 -1.72
C GLU A 255 -20.61 22.02 -0.66
N ILE A 256 -21.89 21.67 -0.57
CA ILE A 256 -22.37 20.64 0.36
C ILE A 256 -21.80 19.26 -0.03
N ASP A 257 -21.75 18.95 -1.33
CA ASP A 257 -21.18 17.69 -1.81
C ASP A 257 -19.67 17.61 -1.54
N GLU A 258 -18.92 18.68 -1.78
CA GLU A 258 -17.49 18.75 -1.46
C GLU A 258 -17.23 18.60 0.04
N ALA A 259 -17.99 19.29 0.89
CA ALA A 259 -17.86 19.15 2.34
C ALA A 259 -18.17 17.73 2.83
N ALA A 260 -19.18 17.07 2.23
CA ALA A 260 -19.50 15.68 2.55
C ALA A 260 -18.36 14.73 2.14
N HIS A 261 -17.73 15.00 1.01
CA HIS A 261 -16.55 14.27 0.55
C HIS A 261 -15.34 14.45 1.48
N GLN A 262 -15.03 15.69 1.88
CA GLN A 262 -13.97 15.99 2.85
C GLN A 262 -14.22 15.37 4.22
N TYR A 263 -15.48 15.34 4.67
CA TYR A 263 -15.87 14.65 5.90
C TYR A 263 -15.59 13.14 5.79
N THR A 264 -16.04 12.52 4.70
CA THR A 264 -15.85 11.08 4.47
C THR A 264 -14.38 10.71 4.36
N GLN A 265 -13.56 11.55 3.72
CA GLN A 265 -12.12 11.38 3.65
C GLN A 265 -11.50 11.35 5.05
N ARG A 266 -11.81 12.32 5.91
CA ARG A 266 -11.29 12.37 7.29
C ARG A 266 -11.71 11.15 8.12
N VAL A 267 -12.95 10.68 7.93
CA VAL A 267 -13.41 9.43 8.57
C VAL A 267 -12.62 8.23 8.05
N ALA A 268 -12.42 8.12 6.75
CA ALA A 268 -11.64 7.03 6.16
C ALA A 268 -10.16 7.05 6.63
N GLU A 269 -9.55 8.23 6.71
CA GLU A 269 -8.21 8.45 7.28
C GLU A 269 -8.14 7.94 8.71
N GLY A 270 -9.05 8.38 9.59
CA GLY A 270 -9.09 7.92 10.99
C GLY A 270 -9.33 6.41 11.13
N ILE A 271 -10.18 5.80 10.30
CA ILE A 271 -10.40 4.34 10.34
C ILE A 271 -9.12 3.59 9.94
N MET A 272 -8.38 4.12 8.96
CA MET A 272 -7.16 3.50 8.42
C MET A 272 -5.88 3.84 9.20
N GLU A 273 -5.95 4.67 10.24
CA GLU A 273 -4.86 4.83 11.22
C GLU A 273 -4.69 3.60 12.13
N ASN A 274 -5.41 2.51 11.84
CA ASN A 274 -5.21 1.24 12.53
C ASN A 274 -3.78 0.68 12.30
N GLY A 275 -3.16 0.20 13.37
CA GLY A 275 -1.80 -0.37 13.36
C GLY A 275 -1.73 -1.79 12.81
N ILE A 276 -2.78 -2.27 12.15
CA ILE A 276 -2.87 -3.64 11.65
C ILE A 276 -2.07 -3.75 10.36
N PHE A 277 -1.03 -4.58 10.36
CA PHE A 277 -0.21 -4.83 9.18
C PHE A 277 0.20 -6.29 9.15
N ILE A 278 -0.44 -7.08 8.29
CA ILE A 278 0.05 -8.39 7.89
C ILE A 278 1.18 -8.12 6.91
N GLY A 279 2.36 -7.88 7.46
CA GLY A 279 3.51 -7.48 6.67
C GLY A 279 3.90 -8.52 5.63
N GLY A 280 4.22 -8.03 4.43
CA GLY A 280 5.16 -8.69 3.54
C GLY A 280 6.53 -8.06 3.72
N ASP A 281 7.58 -8.85 3.56
CA ASP A 281 8.93 -8.31 3.43
C ASP A 281 9.06 -7.40 2.20
N GLU A 282 10.10 -6.57 2.15
CA GLU A 282 10.36 -5.72 0.98
C GLU A 282 10.45 -6.55 -0.31
N GLN A 283 10.95 -7.78 -0.20
CA GLN A 283 11.10 -8.71 -1.30
C GLN A 283 9.75 -9.12 -1.92
N ASN A 284 8.73 -9.41 -1.10
CA ASN A 284 7.38 -9.71 -1.55
C ASN A 284 6.74 -8.48 -2.18
N PHE A 285 6.91 -7.29 -1.59
CA PHE A 285 6.44 -6.05 -2.19
C PHE A 285 7.04 -5.84 -3.60
N TYR A 286 8.36 -5.98 -3.75
CA TYR A 286 9.02 -5.84 -5.04
C TYR A 286 8.54 -6.86 -6.08
N ARG A 287 8.26 -8.08 -5.64
CA ARG A 287 7.77 -9.14 -6.51
C ARG A 287 6.35 -8.88 -7.00
N LEU A 288 5.44 -8.47 -6.11
CA LEU A 288 4.08 -8.07 -6.49
C LEU A 288 4.10 -6.83 -7.38
N HIS A 289 4.95 -5.85 -7.08
CA HIS A 289 5.14 -4.66 -7.91
C HIS A 289 5.63 -5.02 -9.31
N ARG A 290 6.64 -5.91 -9.45
CA ARG A 290 7.13 -6.35 -10.77
C ARG A 290 6.04 -7.07 -11.56
N TYR A 291 5.22 -7.88 -10.89
CA TYR A 291 4.07 -8.52 -11.54
C TYR A 291 3.09 -7.46 -12.05
N ALA A 292 2.70 -6.50 -11.20
CA ALA A 292 1.79 -5.44 -11.57
C ALA A 292 2.35 -4.57 -12.71
N GLU A 293 3.64 -4.25 -12.69
CA GLU A 293 4.32 -3.52 -13.76
C GLU A 293 4.28 -4.29 -15.09
N THR A 294 4.41 -5.62 -15.05
CA THR A 294 4.39 -6.47 -16.25
C THR A 294 2.97 -6.59 -16.82
N HIS A 295 1.97 -6.85 -15.98
CA HIS A 295 0.60 -7.13 -16.41
C HIS A 295 -0.26 -5.87 -16.58
N TYR A 296 0.08 -4.80 -15.86
CA TYR A 296 -0.66 -3.53 -15.80
C TYR A 296 0.22 -2.32 -16.09
N SER A 297 1.26 -2.49 -16.91
CA SER A 297 2.16 -1.39 -17.34
C SER A 297 1.41 -0.13 -17.82
N TRP A 298 0.24 -0.29 -18.45
CA TRP A 298 -0.58 0.82 -18.94
C TRP A 298 -1.30 1.61 -17.83
N ALA A 299 -1.54 0.99 -16.67
CA ALA A 299 -2.20 1.61 -15.51
C ALA A 299 -1.19 2.15 -14.48
N MET A 300 0.05 1.64 -14.49
CA MET A 300 1.11 2.03 -13.56
C MET A 300 2.03 3.16 -14.08
N ARG A 301 1.78 3.67 -15.28
CA ARG A 301 2.57 4.76 -15.92
C ARG A 301 2.10 6.14 -15.52
#